data_AF-A0A2V7XIX8-F1
#
_entry.id   AF-A0A2V7XIX8-F1
#
_cell.length_a   1.000
_cell.length_b   1.000
_cell.length_c   1.000
_cell.angle_alpha   90.00
_cell.angle_beta   90.00
_cell.angle_gamma   90.00
#
_symmetry.space_group_name_H-M   'P 1'
#
loop_
_entity.id
_entity.type
_entity.pdbx_description
1 polymer ?
#
loop_
_entity_poly.entity_id
_entity_poly.type
_entity_poly.pdbx_seq_one_letter_code
_entity_poly.pdbx_strand_id
1 'polypeptide(L)'
;MTQMKKALEEKRDKPAEAAKPRTFTTISGRPIDPLYKPEDVAGIDYDRDLADPGRFPYTRGIHETMYRGKAWTMRQFAGFGSAAQTNARFKYLLEHGSHGLSIAFDLPTLMGRDPDHPLSLGEVGKCGVAISSLADMETLLDGIPLDDVSTSM
;
A
#
# COMPACT_ATOMS: atom_id res chain seq x y z
N MET A 1 -38.81 38.95 -7.66
CA MET A 1 -37.71 38.23 -8.36
C MET A 1 -36.50 39.09 -8.69
N THR A 2 -36.63 40.43 -8.78
CA THR A 2 -35.59 41.32 -9.33
C THR A 2 -34.46 41.68 -8.35
N GLN A 3 -34.76 41.83 -7.05
CA GLN A 3 -33.74 42.17 -6.05
C GLN A 3 -32.78 41.02 -5.72
N MET A 4 -33.27 39.77 -5.74
CA MET A 4 -32.45 38.60 -5.38
C MET A 4 -31.45 38.23 -6.49
N LYS A 5 -31.82 38.43 -7.76
CA LYS A 5 -30.88 38.28 -8.90
C LYS A 5 -29.80 39.35 -8.88
N LYS A 6 -30.17 40.61 -8.65
CA LYS A 6 -29.23 41.73 -8.53
C LYS A 6 -28.24 41.54 -7.39
N ALA A 7 -28.72 41.05 -6.23
CA ALA A 7 -27.86 40.73 -5.09
C ALA A 7 -26.89 39.57 -5.34
N LEU A 8 -27.24 38.62 -6.23
CA LEU A 8 -26.38 37.51 -6.62
C LEU A 8 -25.34 37.92 -7.67
N GLU A 9 -25.70 38.82 -8.60
CA GLU A 9 -24.78 39.44 -9.57
C GLU A 9 -23.77 40.35 -8.86
N GLU A 10 -24.22 41.21 -7.94
CA GLU A 10 -23.33 42.04 -7.11
C GLU A 10 -22.40 41.21 -6.20
N LYS A 11 -22.77 39.97 -5.86
CA LYS A 11 -21.90 39.04 -5.11
C LYS A 11 -20.87 38.34 -6.01
N ARG A 12 -21.13 38.20 -7.31
CA ARG A 12 -20.18 37.67 -8.31
C ARG A 12 -19.17 38.72 -8.75
N ASP A 13 -19.57 39.99 -8.81
CA ASP A 13 -18.73 41.11 -9.27
C ASP A 13 -17.96 41.83 -8.15
N LYS A 14 -18.22 41.49 -6.88
CA LYS A 14 -17.33 41.90 -5.80
C LYS A 14 -16.03 41.10 -5.90
N PRO A 15 -14.85 41.74 -6.06
CA PRO A 15 -13.60 41.03 -5.88
C PRO A 15 -13.65 40.37 -4.50
N ALA A 16 -13.50 39.04 -4.48
CA ALA A 16 -13.49 38.31 -3.23
C ALA A 16 -12.48 39.00 -2.31
N GLU A 17 -12.95 39.45 -1.15
CA GLU A 17 -12.09 39.99 -0.10
C GLU A 17 -10.94 39.01 0.08
N ALA A 18 -9.71 39.47 -0.20
CA ALA A 18 -8.55 38.59 -0.34
C ALA A 18 -8.44 37.72 0.90
N ALA A 19 -8.83 36.45 0.76
CA ALA A 19 -8.80 35.50 1.85
C ALA A 19 -7.37 35.49 2.40
N LYS A 20 -7.23 35.65 3.72
CA LYS A 20 -5.91 35.61 4.39
C LYS A 20 -5.13 34.42 3.83
N PRO A 21 -3.85 34.61 3.40
CA PRO A 21 -3.09 33.54 2.78
C PRO A 21 -3.02 32.37 3.76
N ARG A 22 -3.72 31.29 3.43
CA ARG A 22 -3.62 30.03 4.14
C ARG A 22 -2.39 29.33 3.58
N THR A 23 -1.40 29.10 4.43
CA THR A 23 -0.27 28.25 4.07
C THR A 23 -0.75 26.80 4.06
N PHE A 24 -0.62 26.13 2.94
CA PHE A 24 -0.87 24.71 2.82
C PHE A 24 0.45 23.96 2.95
N THR A 25 0.43 22.82 3.63
CA THR A 25 1.60 21.96 3.75
C THR A 25 1.22 20.52 3.46
N THR A 26 2.19 19.73 3.02
CA THR A 26 2.07 18.26 3.01
C THR A 26 2.03 17.74 4.45
N ILE A 27 1.67 16.46 4.63
CA ILE A 27 1.75 15.77 5.94
C ILE A 27 3.19 15.78 6.50
N SER A 28 4.19 15.82 5.62
CA SER A 28 5.61 15.93 5.99
C SER A 28 6.08 17.37 6.23
N GLY A 29 5.18 18.36 6.27
CA GLY A 29 5.50 19.76 6.55
C GLY A 29 6.09 20.56 5.39
N ARG A 30 6.05 20.06 4.15
CA ARG A 30 6.55 20.82 2.98
C ARG A 30 5.49 21.83 2.53
N PRO A 31 5.82 23.12 2.34
CA PRO A 31 4.89 24.10 1.78
C PRO A 31 4.34 23.66 0.42
N ILE A 32 3.07 23.96 0.17
CA ILE A 32 2.39 23.71 -1.11
C ILE A 32 1.93 25.05 -1.67
N ASP A 33 2.45 25.39 -2.85
CA ASP A 33 2.05 26.59 -3.57
C ASP A 33 0.72 26.36 -4.31
N PRO A 34 -0.11 27.40 -4.51
CA PRO A 34 -1.41 27.24 -5.17
C PRO A 34 -1.34 26.79 -6.63
N LEU A 35 -0.21 27.01 -7.29
CA LEU A 35 0.01 26.70 -8.70
C LEU A 35 1.50 26.49 -8.96
N TYR A 36 1.85 25.37 -9.59
CA TYR A 36 3.20 25.09 -10.11
C TYR A 36 3.25 25.32 -11.62
N LYS A 37 4.36 25.86 -12.11
CA LYS A 37 4.63 26.27 -13.48
C LYS A 37 5.94 25.66 -13.99
N PRO A 38 6.28 25.78 -15.30
CA PRO A 38 7.54 25.25 -15.82
C PRO A 38 8.80 25.78 -15.10
N GLU A 39 8.77 26.98 -14.54
CA GLU A 39 9.90 27.55 -13.80
C GLU A 39 10.22 26.77 -12.52
N ASP A 40 9.23 26.14 -11.89
CA ASP A 40 9.37 25.42 -10.63
C ASP A 40 10.10 24.07 -10.78
N VAL A 41 10.25 23.60 -12.03
CA VAL A 41 11.00 22.37 -12.38
C VAL A 41 12.25 22.67 -13.22
N ALA A 42 12.57 23.94 -13.47
CA ALA A 42 13.67 24.34 -14.35
C ALA A 42 15.06 23.90 -13.84
N GLY A 43 15.19 23.60 -12.54
CA GLY A 43 16.44 23.11 -11.94
C GLY A 43 16.66 21.60 -12.04
N ILE A 44 15.69 20.84 -12.56
CA ILE A 44 15.80 19.38 -12.71
C ILE A 44 16.63 19.07 -13.96
N ASP A 45 17.73 18.34 -13.77
CA ASP A 45 18.57 17.84 -14.85
C ASP A 45 18.10 16.44 -15.28
N TYR A 46 17.87 16.24 -16.58
CA TYR A 46 17.30 14.97 -17.07
C TYR A 46 18.21 13.79 -16.75
N ASP A 47 19.49 13.86 -17.12
CA ASP A 47 20.40 12.70 -17.00
C ASP A 47 20.78 12.41 -15.55
N ARG A 48 20.93 13.45 -14.73
CA ARG A 48 21.31 13.32 -13.31
C ARG A 48 20.13 12.95 -12.41
N ASP A 49 18.97 13.59 -12.58
CA ASP A 49 17.87 13.52 -11.60
C ASP A 49 16.73 12.59 -12.05
N LEU A 50 16.53 12.40 -13.36
CA LEU A 50 15.41 11.60 -13.90
C LEU A 50 15.86 10.27 -14.51
N ALA A 51 16.74 10.36 -15.52
CA ALA A 51 17.19 9.31 -16.43
C ALA A 51 16.04 8.52 -17.11
N ASP A 52 16.41 7.62 -18.02
CA ASP A 52 15.47 6.64 -18.58
C ASP A 52 15.11 5.56 -17.51
N PRO A 53 13.92 4.95 -17.57
CA PRO A 53 13.58 3.83 -16.68
C PRO A 53 14.60 2.69 -16.82
N GLY A 54 14.94 2.04 -15.71
CA GLY A 54 15.99 1.02 -15.66
C GLY A 54 17.42 1.58 -15.63
N ARG A 55 17.60 2.90 -15.60
CA ARG A 55 18.91 3.54 -15.44
C ARG A 55 18.97 4.35 -14.15
N PHE A 56 20.13 4.37 -13.50
CA PHE A 56 20.39 5.23 -12.35
C PHE A 56 20.06 6.70 -12.70
N PRO A 57 19.37 7.48 -11.84
CA PRO A 57 19.02 7.20 -10.43
C PRO A 57 17.71 6.41 -10.22
N TYR A 58 17.13 5.83 -11.27
CA TYR A 58 15.90 5.03 -11.24
C TYR A 58 14.65 5.80 -10.84
N THR A 59 14.67 7.14 -10.92
CA THR A 59 13.53 8.01 -10.60
C THR A 59 12.29 7.63 -11.41
N ARG A 60 12.48 7.18 -12.66
CA ARG A 60 11.40 6.74 -13.56
C ARG A 60 11.09 5.23 -13.48
N GLY A 61 11.71 4.50 -12.57
CA GLY A 61 11.50 3.07 -12.32
C GLY A 61 12.75 2.22 -12.45
N ILE A 62 12.79 1.10 -11.73
CA ILE A 62 13.95 0.18 -11.68
C ILE A 62 14.04 -0.78 -12.88
N HIS A 63 12.99 -0.88 -13.71
CA HIS A 63 12.94 -1.75 -14.88
C HIS A 63 12.66 -0.92 -16.13
N GLU A 64 13.33 -1.22 -17.24
CA GLU A 64 13.19 -0.45 -18.50
C GLU A 64 11.75 -0.41 -19.03
N THR A 65 11.04 -1.55 -18.95
CA THR A 65 9.67 -1.68 -19.49
C THR A 65 8.58 -1.46 -18.45
N MET A 66 8.92 -1.43 -17.16
CA MET A 66 7.98 -1.36 -16.04
C MET A 66 6.74 -2.26 -16.28
N TYR A 67 5.54 -1.71 -16.07
CA TYR A 67 4.27 -2.43 -16.15
C TYR A 67 3.81 -2.76 -17.57
N ARG A 68 4.52 -2.29 -18.61
CA ARG A 68 4.31 -2.77 -19.99
C ARG A 68 4.97 -4.13 -20.21
N GLY A 69 6.02 -4.46 -19.45
CA GLY A 69 6.66 -5.77 -19.47
C GLY A 69 6.02 -6.75 -18.50
N LYS A 70 5.90 -6.36 -17.23
CA LYS A 70 5.25 -7.17 -16.18
C LYS A 70 4.52 -6.25 -15.20
N ALA A 71 3.24 -6.51 -14.97
CA ALA A 71 2.46 -5.80 -13.95
C ALA A 71 3.05 -6.06 -12.55
N TRP A 72 2.77 -5.16 -11.61
CA TRP A 72 3.14 -5.39 -10.21
C TRP A 72 2.46 -6.67 -9.67
N THR A 73 3.09 -7.33 -8.70
CA THR A 73 2.48 -8.50 -8.07
C THR A 73 1.29 -8.06 -7.22
N MET A 74 0.10 -8.55 -7.55
CA MET A 74 -1.05 -8.48 -6.64
C MET A 74 -0.80 -9.45 -5.48
N ARG A 75 -0.44 -8.91 -4.32
CA ARG A 75 -0.08 -9.68 -3.12
C ARG A 75 -0.96 -9.25 -1.95
N GLN A 76 -1.92 -10.11 -1.61
CA GLN A 76 -2.78 -9.87 -0.47
C GLN A 76 -2.14 -10.38 0.82
N PHE A 77 -2.15 -9.53 1.85
CA PHE A 77 -1.73 -9.87 3.19
C PHE A 77 -2.87 -10.55 3.94
N ALA A 78 -2.66 -11.80 4.35
CA ALA A 78 -3.68 -12.60 4.99
C ALA A 78 -3.09 -13.62 5.97
N GLY A 79 -3.86 -13.88 7.03
CA GLY A 79 -3.58 -14.87 8.06
C GLY A 79 -4.59 -14.69 9.18
N PHE A 80 -5.25 -15.76 9.58
CA PHE A 80 -6.19 -15.75 10.71
C PHE A 80 -6.49 -17.19 11.15
N GLY A 81 -6.60 -17.40 12.47
CA GLY A 81 -6.97 -18.67 13.06
C GLY A 81 -5.90 -19.75 12.83
N SER A 82 -6.34 -20.94 12.46
CA SER A 82 -5.46 -22.08 12.23
C SER A 82 -4.80 -22.04 10.85
N ALA A 83 -3.72 -22.83 10.70
CA ALA A 83 -3.05 -23.05 9.42
C ALA A 83 -4.02 -23.49 8.31
N ALA A 84 -4.95 -24.41 8.61
CA ALA A 84 -5.93 -24.91 7.65
C ALA A 84 -6.93 -23.82 7.19
N GLN A 85 -7.38 -22.97 8.12
CA GLN A 85 -8.28 -21.86 7.79
C GLN A 85 -7.58 -20.83 6.89
N THR A 86 -6.31 -20.53 7.19
CA THR A 86 -5.51 -19.62 6.38
C THR A 86 -5.15 -20.23 5.02
N ASN A 87 -4.86 -21.53 4.94
CA ASN A 87 -4.64 -22.23 3.66
C ASN A 87 -5.86 -22.13 2.73
N ALA A 88 -7.07 -22.39 3.27
CA ALA A 88 -8.31 -22.22 2.50
C ALA A 88 -8.47 -20.79 1.99
N ARG A 89 -8.08 -19.79 2.79
CA ARG A 89 -8.07 -18.39 2.37
C ARG A 89 -7.04 -18.12 1.27
N PHE A 90 -5.84 -18.70 1.34
CA PHE A 90 -4.83 -18.56 0.28
C PHE A 90 -5.31 -19.15 -1.04
N LYS A 91 -5.87 -20.36 -1.04
CA LYS A 91 -6.47 -20.97 -2.23
C LYS A 91 -7.56 -20.08 -2.84
N TYR A 92 -8.46 -19.57 -2.01
CA TYR A 92 -9.47 -18.58 -2.44
C TYR A 92 -8.83 -17.35 -3.09
N LEU A 93 -7.79 -16.76 -2.50
CA LEU A 93 -7.15 -15.56 -3.04
C LEU A 93 -6.45 -15.83 -4.38
N LEU A 94 -5.78 -16.98 -4.52
CA LEU A 94 -5.13 -17.39 -5.77
C LEU A 94 -6.16 -17.61 -6.88
N GLU A 95 -7.29 -18.28 -6.59
CA GLU A 95 -8.40 -18.46 -7.53
C GLU A 95 -9.01 -17.13 -8.01
N HIS A 96 -8.91 -16.07 -7.20
CA HIS A 96 -9.45 -14.74 -7.50
C HIS A 96 -8.39 -13.74 -8.00
N GLY A 97 -7.25 -14.23 -8.50
CA GLY A 97 -6.28 -13.41 -9.22
C GLY A 97 -5.16 -12.81 -8.36
N SER A 98 -4.97 -13.28 -7.12
CA SER A 98 -3.72 -13.03 -6.40
C SER A 98 -2.59 -13.83 -7.05
N HIS A 99 -1.42 -13.20 -7.25
CA HIS A 99 -0.24 -13.82 -7.89
C HIS A 99 0.94 -13.94 -6.92
N GLY A 100 0.73 -13.59 -5.66
CA GLY A 100 1.65 -13.81 -4.56
C GLY A 100 0.89 -13.85 -3.23
N LEU A 101 1.47 -14.53 -2.25
CA LEU A 101 0.92 -14.64 -0.90
C LEU A 101 1.77 -13.84 0.07
N SER A 102 1.14 -13.17 1.04
CA SER A 102 1.85 -12.58 2.17
C SER A 102 1.20 -13.07 3.45
N ILE A 103 1.99 -13.74 4.28
CA ILE A 103 1.51 -14.48 5.44
C ILE A 103 1.55 -13.57 6.66
N ALA A 104 0.39 -13.39 7.31
CA ALA A 104 0.30 -12.67 8.58
C ALA A 104 0.33 -13.68 9.74
N PHE A 105 1.37 -13.63 10.58
CA PHE A 105 1.47 -14.49 11.77
C PHE A 105 0.78 -13.86 12.98
N ASP A 106 0.30 -14.70 13.89
CA ASP A 106 -0.27 -14.22 15.15
C ASP A 106 0.81 -13.67 16.10
N LEU A 107 0.38 -12.99 17.18
CA LEU A 107 1.32 -12.38 18.11
C LEU A 107 2.22 -13.41 18.81
N PRO A 108 1.74 -14.57 19.30
CA PRO A 108 2.61 -15.62 19.85
C PRO A 108 3.74 -16.04 18.90
N THR A 109 3.43 -16.39 17.65
CA THR A 109 4.41 -16.78 16.63
C THR A 109 5.41 -15.65 16.38
N LEU A 110 4.94 -14.40 16.22
CA LEU A 110 5.82 -13.23 16.03
C LEU A 110 6.78 -13.01 17.21
N MET A 111 6.34 -13.35 18.43
CA MET A 111 7.13 -13.19 19.64
C MET A 111 7.95 -14.44 19.99
N GLY A 112 7.96 -15.47 19.14
CA GLY A 112 8.69 -16.72 19.38
C GLY A 112 8.15 -17.53 20.56
N ARG A 113 6.82 -17.56 20.74
CA ARG A 113 6.14 -18.30 21.80
C ARG A 113 5.19 -19.32 21.24
N ASP A 114 5.19 -20.50 21.84
CA ASP A 114 4.22 -21.53 21.54
C ASP A 114 2.82 -21.14 22.03
N PRO A 115 1.75 -21.71 21.43
CA PRO A 115 0.37 -21.40 21.80
C PRO A 115 0.00 -21.71 23.26
N ASP A 116 0.68 -22.67 23.89
CA ASP A 116 0.45 -23.08 25.27
C ASP A 116 1.23 -22.24 26.30
N HIS A 117 2.11 -21.33 25.83
CA HIS A 117 2.82 -20.41 26.70
C HIS A 117 1.81 -19.48 27.41
N PRO A 118 1.93 -19.22 28.74
CA PRO A 118 0.95 -18.43 29.49
C PRO A 118 0.66 -17.03 28.91
N LEU A 119 1.67 -16.38 28.31
CA LEU A 119 1.53 -15.07 27.64
C LEU A 119 0.86 -15.13 26.26
N SER A 120 0.62 -16.32 25.70
CA SER A 120 -0.07 -16.52 24.42
C SER A 120 -1.59 -16.55 24.59
N LEU A 121 -2.07 -16.74 25.82
CA LEU A 121 -3.49 -16.85 26.13
C LEU A 121 -4.29 -15.66 25.59
N GLY A 122 -5.26 -15.93 24.72
CA GLY A 122 -6.13 -14.93 24.12
C GLY A 122 -5.60 -14.25 22.85
N GLU A 123 -4.39 -14.61 22.40
CA GLU A 123 -3.76 -14.04 21.20
C GLU A 123 -3.48 -15.06 20.09
N VAL A 124 -3.55 -16.36 20.41
CA VAL A 124 -3.39 -17.46 19.44
C VAL A 124 -4.41 -17.34 18.30
N GLY A 125 -3.92 -17.23 17.07
CA GLY A 125 -4.73 -17.18 15.85
C GLY A 125 -5.59 -15.91 15.67
N LYS A 126 -5.42 -14.88 16.50
CA LYS A 126 -6.35 -13.74 16.54
C LYS A 126 -6.07 -12.66 15.49
N CYS A 127 -4.82 -12.25 15.35
CA CYS A 127 -4.39 -11.22 14.40
C CYS A 127 -3.52 -11.79 13.26
N GLY A 128 -3.51 -13.11 13.12
CA GLY A 128 -2.70 -13.83 12.16
C GLY A 128 -2.91 -15.33 12.29
N VAL A 129 -2.20 -16.10 11.49
CA VAL A 129 -2.17 -17.56 11.58
C VAL A 129 -1.25 -18.00 12.73
N ALA A 130 -1.70 -18.95 13.54
CA ALA A 130 -0.88 -19.58 14.57
C ALA A 130 0.04 -20.64 13.97
N ILE A 131 1.35 -20.48 14.15
CA ILE A 131 2.39 -21.43 13.72
C ILE A 131 3.34 -21.71 14.88
N SER A 132 3.47 -22.98 15.23
CA SER A 132 4.32 -23.47 16.34
C SER A 132 5.31 -24.54 15.90
N SER A 133 5.10 -25.14 14.73
CA SER A 133 5.92 -26.23 14.24
C SER A 133 5.95 -26.30 12.71
N LEU A 134 6.80 -27.19 12.19
CA LEU A 134 6.83 -27.52 10.76
C LEU A 134 5.46 -28.04 10.27
N ALA A 135 4.76 -28.83 11.07
CA ALA A 135 3.46 -29.41 10.69
C ALA A 135 2.40 -28.33 10.41
N ASP A 136 2.47 -27.21 11.12
CA ASP A 136 1.58 -26.06 10.87
C ASP A 136 1.93 -25.39 9.54
N MET A 137 3.22 -25.24 9.22
CA MET A 137 3.67 -24.68 7.93
C MET A 137 3.31 -25.59 6.75
N GLU A 138 3.46 -26.91 6.91
CA GLU A 138 3.02 -27.90 5.91
C GLU A 138 1.51 -27.77 5.66
N THR A 139 0.71 -27.66 6.72
CA THR A 139 -0.74 -27.46 6.61
C THR A 139 -1.07 -26.11 5.96
N LEU A 140 -0.34 -25.05 6.31
CA LEU A 140 -0.55 -23.70 5.80
C LEU A 140 -0.33 -23.63 4.29
N LEU A 141 0.69 -24.34 3.79
CA LEU A 141 1.12 -24.30 2.40
C LEU A 141 0.66 -25.51 1.56
N ASP A 142 -0.13 -26.41 2.15
CA ASP A 142 -0.63 -27.60 1.48
C ASP A 142 -1.38 -27.27 0.18
N GLY A 143 -0.98 -27.92 -0.92
CA GLY A 143 -1.56 -27.74 -2.24
C GLY A 143 -1.28 -26.39 -2.91
N ILE A 144 -0.34 -25.57 -2.39
CA ILE A 144 0.11 -24.34 -3.05
C ILE A 144 1.40 -24.64 -3.84
N PRO A 145 1.46 -24.36 -5.17
CA PRO A 145 2.66 -24.59 -5.96
C PRO A 145 3.72 -23.52 -5.66
N LEU A 146 4.64 -23.83 -4.74
CA LEU A 146 5.65 -22.88 -4.23
C LEU A 146 6.73 -22.50 -5.26
N ASP A 147 6.85 -23.24 -6.35
CA ASP A 147 7.70 -22.94 -7.50
C ASP A 147 7.13 -21.81 -8.39
N ASP A 148 5.80 -21.70 -8.45
CA ASP A 148 5.11 -20.68 -9.24
C ASP A 148 4.61 -19.49 -8.40
N VAL A 149 4.31 -19.71 -7.11
CA VAL A 149 3.75 -18.70 -6.21
C VAL A 149 4.82 -18.16 -5.27
N SER A 150 5.16 -16.89 -5.44
CA SER A 150 6.04 -16.19 -4.50
C SER A 150 5.36 -15.97 -3.14
N THR A 151 6.02 -16.36 -2.05
CA THR A 151 5.57 -16.14 -0.68
C THR A 151 6.38 -15.03 0.00
N SER A 152 5.71 -14.23 0.84
CA SER A 152 6.31 -13.22 1.72
C SER A 152 5.90 -13.55 3.15
N MET A 153 6.85 -13.48 4.08
CA MET A 153 6.67 -13.83 5.50
C MET A 153 7.33 -12.76 6.37
#